data_AF-A0A5Q3L685-F1
#
_entry.id   AF-A0A5Q3L685-F1
#
_cell.length_a   1.000
_cell.length_b   1.000
_cell.length_c   1.000
_cell.angle_alpha   90.00
_cell.angle_beta   90.00
_cell.angle_gamma   90.00
#
_symmetry.space_group_name_H-M   'P 1'
#
loop_
_entity.id
_entity.type
_entity.pdbx_description
1 polymer ?
#
loop_
_entity_poly.entity_id
_entity_poly.type
_entity_poly.pdbx_seq_one_letter_code
_entity_poly.pdbx_strand_id
1 'polypeptide(L)'
;MASSATAVSPEVKEANEKMKEAWELGRDLLDQLGMKANYGAMKSAASGEISTAEKYRKYRSMANRITEKELEAICKMCEKENKIWGPTFLVELSRLRTSKDRRQLAKNAIREGWGLIEFKRQIRLMIGPGSVSSRVGRKRKVDWTDEAEILDELAQMCHGWTRFAAEIQVNTSTENNSGLELLTKSLRERFEEASEQILDLQQKTKTRQKRTTD
;
A
#
# COMPACT_ATOMS: atom_id res chain seq x y z
N MET A 1 -28.16 -25.55 18.29
CA MET A 1 -27.26 -24.66 19.04
C MET A 1 -27.79 -23.24 18.93
N ALA A 2 -28.42 -22.73 19.99
CA ALA A 2 -28.94 -21.36 20.02
C ALA A 2 -27.75 -20.40 20.11
N SER A 3 -27.54 -19.61 19.05
CA SER A 3 -26.58 -18.52 19.06
C SER A 3 -27.07 -17.49 20.07
N SER A 4 -26.45 -17.45 21.25
CA SER A 4 -26.70 -16.41 22.25
C SER A 4 -26.50 -15.06 21.56
N ALA A 5 -27.52 -14.21 21.57
CA ALA A 5 -27.43 -12.87 21.02
C ALA A 5 -26.51 -12.05 21.92
N THR A 6 -25.20 -12.06 21.62
CA THR A 6 -24.22 -11.25 22.32
C THR A 6 -24.63 -9.79 22.14
N ALA A 7 -24.85 -9.08 23.26
CA ALA A 7 -25.14 -7.66 23.23
C ALA A 7 -24.01 -6.91 22.49
N VAL A 8 -24.37 -6.07 21.53
CA VAL A 8 -23.41 -5.27 20.75
C VAL A 8 -22.71 -4.29 21.69
N SER A 9 -21.38 -4.29 21.67
CA SER A 9 -20.58 -3.37 22.49
C SER A 9 -20.89 -1.90 22.13
N PRO A 10 -20.99 -1.00 23.13
CA PRO A 10 -21.13 0.43 22.87
C PRO A 10 -19.99 1.00 22.01
N GLU A 11 -18.78 0.45 22.15
CA GLU A 11 -17.59 0.85 21.38
C GLU A 11 -17.75 0.56 19.88
N VAL A 12 -18.45 -0.53 19.54
CA VAL A 12 -18.73 -0.89 18.13
C VAL A 12 -19.75 0.08 17.53
N LYS A 13 -20.76 0.48 18.30
CA LYS A 13 -21.74 1.50 17.87
C LYS A 13 -21.07 2.85 17.64
N GLU A 14 -20.25 3.30 18.58
CA GLU A 14 -19.50 4.54 18.44
C GLU A 14 -18.56 4.51 17.22
N ALA A 15 -17.88 3.39 16.98
CA ALA A 15 -17.03 3.22 15.82
C ALA A 15 -17.83 3.23 14.50
N ASN A 16 -19.02 2.62 14.47
CA ASN A 16 -19.94 2.66 13.33
C ASN A 16 -20.43 4.09 13.04
N GLU A 17 -20.78 4.87 14.07
CA GLU A 17 -21.16 6.28 13.91
C GLU A 17 -20.01 7.09 13.32
N LYS A 18 -18.78 6.95 13.85
CA LYS A 18 -17.59 7.62 13.27
C LYS A 18 -17.36 7.26 11.81
N MET A 19 -17.63 6.00 11.43
CA MET A 19 -17.55 5.56 10.03
C MET A 19 -18.60 6.24 9.14
N LYS A 20 -19.83 6.40 9.63
CA LYS A 20 -20.90 7.11 8.91
C LYS A 20 -20.57 8.59 8.76
N GLU A 21 -20.21 9.28 9.83
CA GLU A 21 -19.82 10.70 9.81
C GLU A 21 -18.69 10.96 8.79
N ALA A 22 -17.68 10.07 8.75
CA ALA A 22 -16.59 10.18 7.79
C ALA A 22 -17.04 9.98 6.34
N TRP A 23 -18.04 9.10 6.11
CA TRP A 23 -18.61 8.87 4.79
C TRP A 23 -19.49 10.02 4.34
N GLU A 24 -20.35 10.54 5.21
CA GLU A 24 -21.19 11.72 4.97
C GLU A 24 -20.34 12.95 4.64
N LEU A 25 -19.33 13.24 5.45
CA LEU A 25 -18.36 14.30 5.14
C LEU A 25 -17.68 14.09 3.78
N GLY A 26 -17.35 12.84 3.44
CA GLY A 26 -16.80 12.50 2.13
C GLY A 26 -17.78 12.73 0.97
N ARG A 27 -19.08 12.48 1.18
CA ARG A 27 -20.16 12.74 0.23
C ARG A 27 -20.38 14.23 0.03
N ASP A 28 -20.44 15.00 1.10
CA ASP A 28 -20.57 16.46 1.02
C ASP A 28 -19.41 17.08 0.24
N LEU A 29 -18.18 16.62 0.49
CA LEU A 29 -17.00 17.05 -0.25
C LEU A 29 -17.05 16.65 -1.74
N LEU A 30 -17.67 15.51 -2.08
CA LEU A 30 -17.89 15.12 -3.47
C LEU A 30 -18.91 16.02 -4.15
N ASP A 31 -19.99 16.35 -3.45
CA ASP A 31 -21.09 17.13 -4.00
C ASP A 31 -20.66 18.61 -4.16
N GLN A 32 -19.83 19.14 -3.25
CA GLN A 32 -19.29 20.50 -3.34
C GLN A 32 -18.15 20.65 -4.36
N LEU A 33 -17.20 19.71 -4.40
CA LEU A 33 -15.94 19.87 -5.16
C LEU A 33 -15.88 18.99 -6.42
N GLY A 34 -16.87 18.12 -6.62
CA GLY A 34 -16.95 17.17 -7.71
C GLY A 34 -15.95 16.02 -7.61
N MET A 35 -15.96 15.15 -8.63
CA MET A 35 -15.06 13.99 -8.69
C MET A 35 -13.59 14.37 -8.91
N LYS A 36 -13.29 15.50 -9.56
CA LYS A 36 -11.93 15.93 -9.94
C LYS A 36 -11.46 17.18 -9.19
N ALA A 37 -11.53 17.17 -7.86
CA ALA A 37 -10.93 18.23 -7.05
C ALA A 37 -9.40 18.08 -6.98
N ASN A 38 -8.68 19.17 -7.23
CA ASN A 38 -7.22 19.26 -7.06
C ASN A 38 -6.85 19.55 -5.60
N TYR A 39 -5.55 19.52 -5.28
CA TYR A 39 -5.06 19.76 -3.92
C TYR A 39 -5.42 21.16 -3.39
N GLY A 40 -5.41 22.18 -4.26
CA GLY A 40 -5.79 23.55 -3.90
C GLY A 40 -7.22 23.64 -3.37
N ALA A 41 -8.18 23.01 -4.06
CA ALA A 41 -9.58 22.97 -3.65
C ALA A 41 -9.78 22.29 -2.28
N MET A 42 -9.06 21.19 -2.02
CA MET A 42 -9.08 20.53 -0.70
C MET A 42 -8.50 21.42 0.40
N LYS A 43 -7.42 22.14 0.11
CA LYS A 43 -6.79 23.06 1.06
C LYS A 43 -7.72 24.24 1.38
N SER A 44 -8.44 24.76 0.39
CA SER A 44 -9.47 25.80 0.60
C SER A 44 -10.63 25.28 1.46
N ALA A 45 -11.14 24.08 1.18
CA ALA A 45 -12.20 23.47 1.99
C ALA A 45 -11.76 23.18 3.44
N ALA A 46 -10.47 22.93 3.65
CA ALA A 46 -9.87 22.73 4.97
C ALA A 46 -9.36 24.02 5.63
N SER A 47 -9.79 25.20 5.17
CA SER A 47 -9.37 26.50 5.72
C SER A 47 -7.85 26.70 5.79
N GLY A 48 -7.11 26.09 4.86
CA GLY A 48 -5.65 26.17 4.79
C GLY A 48 -4.89 25.09 5.56
N GLU A 49 -5.56 24.29 6.39
CA GLU A 49 -4.92 23.28 7.23
C GLU A 49 -4.57 22.01 6.45
N ILE A 50 -3.28 21.64 6.44
CA ILE A 50 -2.74 20.57 5.58
C ILE A 50 -3.22 19.17 6.02
N SER A 51 -3.20 18.90 7.33
CA SER A 51 -3.67 17.66 7.94
C SER A 51 -5.13 17.37 7.58
N THR A 52 -5.98 18.39 7.72
CA THR A 52 -7.41 18.34 7.43
C THR A 52 -7.67 18.19 5.93
N ALA A 53 -6.93 18.90 5.08
CA ALA A 53 -7.02 18.74 3.63
C ALA A 53 -6.71 17.30 3.17
N GLU A 54 -5.70 16.66 3.77
CA GLU A 54 -5.34 15.27 3.45
C GLU A 54 -6.41 14.28 3.96
N LYS A 55 -7.00 14.54 5.13
CA LYS A 55 -8.14 13.77 5.65
C LYS A 55 -9.35 13.88 4.72
N TYR A 56 -9.71 15.08 4.30
CA TYR A 56 -10.82 15.35 3.38
C TYR A 56 -10.62 14.67 2.03
N ARG A 57 -9.40 14.70 1.49
CA ARG A 57 -9.06 13.98 0.26
C ARG A 57 -9.35 12.47 0.39
N LYS A 58 -8.97 11.87 1.52
CA LYS A 58 -9.20 10.43 1.78
C LYS A 58 -10.68 10.12 1.92
N TYR A 59 -11.44 10.91 2.67
CA TYR A 59 -12.87 10.69 2.87
C TYR A 59 -13.66 10.88 1.58
N ARG A 60 -13.33 11.91 0.80
CA ARG A 60 -13.90 12.09 -0.55
C ARG A 60 -13.63 10.87 -1.45
N SER A 61 -12.39 10.40 -1.48
CA SER A 61 -12.03 9.20 -2.27
C SER A 61 -12.76 7.95 -1.80
N MET A 62 -12.95 7.81 -0.48
CA MET A 62 -13.68 6.72 0.14
C MET A 62 -15.16 6.74 -0.24
N ALA A 63 -15.84 7.87 -0.07
CA ALA A 63 -17.25 8.05 -0.42
C ALA A 63 -17.53 7.90 -1.92
N ASN A 64 -16.53 8.13 -2.77
CA ASN A 64 -16.64 7.93 -4.21
C ASN A 64 -16.63 6.44 -4.60
N ARG A 65 -16.05 5.59 -3.74
CA ARG A 65 -15.82 4.16 -4.02
C ARG A 65 -16.78 3.25 -3.27
N ILE A 66 -17.13 3.63 -2.04
CA ILE A 66 -17.98 2.87 -1.13
C ILE A 66 -19.36 3.50 -1.14
N THR A 67 -20.36 2.71 -1.52
CA THR A 67 -21.77 3.12 -1.49
C THR A 67 -22.33 3.04 -0.07
N GLU A 68 -23.41 3.77 0.19
CA GLU A 68 -24.13 3.72 1.48
C GLU A 68 -24.55 2.29 1.84
N LYS A 69 -25.08 1.53 0.87
CA LYS A 69 -25.46 0.11 1.05
C LYS A 69 -24.26 -0.76 1.45
N GLU A 70 -23.07 -0.50 0.91
CA GLU A 70 -21.87 -1.22 1.32
C GLU A 70 -21.43 -0.85 2.74
N LEU A 71 -21.51 0.43 3.10
CA LEU A 71 -21.22 0.91 4.45
C LEU A 71 -22.14 0.26 5.48
N GLU A 72 -23.46 0.28 5.26
CA GLU A 72 -24.43 -0.35 6.15
C GLU A 72 -24.17 -1.85 6.33
N ALA A 73 -23.84 -2.55 5.24
CA ALA A 73 -23.51 -3.96 5.30
C ALA A 73 -22.25 -4.23 6.14
N ILE A 74 -21.24 -3.36 6.06
CA ILE A 74 -20.02 -3.43 6.88
C ILE A 74 -20.36 -3.16 8.36
N CYS A 75 -21.11 -2.11 8.67
CA CYS A 75 -21.53 -1.80 10.03
C CYS A 75 -22.29 -2.96 10.68
N LYS A 76 -23.24 -3.59 9.94
CA LYS A 76 -23.96 -4.78 10.39
C LYS A 76 -23.04 -5.98 10.65
N MET A 77 -22.01 -6.17 9.84
CA MET A 77 -21.00 -7.23 10.08
C MET A 77 -20.17 -6.94 11.33
N CYS A 78 -19.76 -5.68 11.55
CA CYS A 78 -19.05 -5.25 12.75
C CYS A 78 -19.88 -5.47 14.01
N GLU A 79 -21.18 -5.15 13.98
CA GLU A 79 -22.09 -5.38 15.11
C GLU A 79 -22.26 -6.87 15.40
N LYS A 80 -22.46 -7.68 14.36
CA LYS A 80 -22.66 -9.13 14.50
C LYS A 80 -21.45 -9.82 15.15
N GLU A 81 -20.24 -9.44 14.74
CA GLU A 81 -18.99 -10.07 15.20
C GLU A 81 -18.30 -9.27 16.32
N ASN A 82 -18.97 -8.24 16.85
CA ASN A 82 -18.49 -7.34 17.90
C ASN A 82 -17.09 -6.74 17.61
N LYS A 83 -16.86 -6.35 16.36
CA LYS A 83 -15.56 -5.87 15.86
C LYS A 83 -15.54 -4.35 15.68
N ILE A 84 -14.58 -3.71 16.32
CA ILE A 84 -14.40 -2.25 16.27
C ILE A 84 -13.59 -1.87 15.03
N TRP A 85 -14.27 -1.26 14.05
CA TRP A 85 -13.64 -0.68 12.86
C TRP A 85 -13.86 0.83 12.84
N GLY A 86 -12.79 1.58 12.62
CA GLY A 86 -12.86 3.03 12.42
C GLY A 86 -12.78 3.44 10.94
N PRO A 87 -12.92 4.75 10.65
CA PRO A 87 -12.88 5.29 9.27
C PRO A 87 -11.66 4.86 8.46
N THR A 88 -10.51 4.65 9.11
CA THR A 88 -9.28 4.21 8.45
C THR A 88 -9.44 2.88 7.71
N PHE A 89 -10.24 1.94 8.23
CA PHE A 89 -10.51 0.68 7.53
C PHE A 89 -11.27 0.92 6.22
N LEU A 90 -12.26 1.81 6.22
CA LEU A 90 -12.99 2.17 5.01
C LEU A 90 -12.11 2.90 3.99
N VAL A 91 -11.24 3.81 4.45
CA VAL A 91 -10.27 4.50 3.58
C VAL A 91 -9.37 3.49 2.89
N GLU A 92 -8.83 2.51 3.61
CA GLU A 92 -8.00 1.47 2.99
C GLU A 92 -8.82 0.57 2.06
N LEU A 93 -10.03 0.17 2.47
CA LEU A 93 -10.93 -0.67 1.67
C LEU A 93 -11.28 0.00 0.33
N SER A 94 -11.41 1.33 0.31
CA SER A 94 -11.70 2.12 -0.89
C SER A 94 -10.63 2.03 -2.00
N ARG A 95 -9.44 1.52 -1.67
CA ARG A 95 -8.36 1.27 -2.63
C ARG A 95 -8.68 0.11 -3.58
N LEU A 96 -9.55 -0.81 -3.17
CA LEU A 96 -10.04 -1.89 -4.02
C LEU A 96 -11.14 -1.36 -4.96
N ARG A 97 -11.00 -1.63 -6.27
CA ARG A 97 -11.89 -1.09 -7.30
C ARG A 97 -13.27 -1.73 -7.27
N THR A 98 -13.35 -3.05 -7.10
CA THR A 98 -14.63 -3.78 -7.22
C THR A 98 -15.32 -3.91 -5.87
N SER A 99 -16.65 -3.81 -5.88
CA SER A 99 -17.48 -4.02 -4.69
C SER A 99 -17.37 -5.44 -4.14
N LYS A 100 -17.24 -6.43 -5.03
CA LYS A 100 -17.08 -7.84 -4.68
C LYS A 100 -15.83 -8.07 -3.82
N ASP A 101 -14.68 -7.53 -4.25
CA ASP A 101 -13.42 -7.67 -3.52
C ASP A 101 -13.50 -6.99 -2.15
N ARG A 102 -14.07 -5.78 -2.10
CA ARG A 102 -14.26 -5.06 -0.84
C ARG A 102 -15.11 -5.85 0.15
N ARG A 103 -16.26 -6.36 -0.30
CA ARG A 103 -17.18 -7.13 0.54
C ARG A 103 -16.53 -8.41 1.05
N GLN A 104 -15.84 -9.14 0.18
CA GLN A 104 -15.19 -10.39 0.56
C GLN A 104 -14.06 -10.14 1.56
N LEU A 105 -13.23 -9.12 1.33
CA LEU A 105 -12.15 -8.77 2.23
C LEU A 105 -12.68 -8.30 3.59
N ALA A 106 -13.71 -7.46 3.60
CA ALA A 106 -14.32 -7.00 4.85
C ALA A 106 -14.90 -8.16 5.66
N LYS A 107 -15.61 -9.09 5.00
CA LYS A 107 -16.13 -10.29 5.65
C LYS A 107 -15.03 -11.14 6.27
N ASN A 108 -13.94 -11.39 5.54
CA ASN A 108 -12.81 -12.18 6.05
C ASN A 108 -12.14 -11.46 7.24
N ALA A 109 -11.85 -10.17 7.08
CA ALA A 109 -11.15 -9.37 8.08
C ALA A 109 -11.92 -9.23 9.40
N ILE A 110 -13.25 -9.07 9.32
CA ILE A 110 -14.11 -9.00 10.51
C ILE A 110 -14.17 -10.38 11.18
N ARG A 111 -14.45 -11.44 10.43
CA ARG A 111 -14.54 -12.82 10.95
C ARG A 111 -13.25 -13.31 11.60
N GLU A 112 -12.12 -13.02 10.97
CA GLU A 112 -10.78 -13.46 11.44
C GLU A 112 -10.16 -12.44 12.41
N GLY A 113 -10.87 -11.37 12.73
CA GLY A 113 -10.44 -10.41 13.73
C GLY A 113 -9.20 -9.61 13.35
N TRP A 114 -8.92 -9.38 12.06
CA TRP A 114 -7.71 -8.69 11.62
C TRP A 114 -7.58 -7.29 12.24
N GLY A 115 -6.36 -6.96 12.66
CA GLY A 115 -5.96 -5.59 12.98
C GLY A 115 -5.68 -4.77 11.71
N LEU A 116 -5.50 -3.46 11.88
CA LEU A 116 -5.27 -2.55 10.75
C LEU A 116 -4.02 -2.91 9.91
N ILE A 117 -2.97 -3.41 10.56
CA ILE A 117 -1.72 -3.80 9.88
C ILE A 117 -1.94 -4.97 8.93
N GLU A 118 -2.59 -6.03 9.41
CA GLU A 118 -2.88 -7.22 8.60
C GLU A 118 -3.88 -6.88 7.49
N PHE A 119 -4.90 -6.09 7.79
CA PHE A 119 -5.85 -5.60 6.78
C PHE A 119 -5.15 -4.86 5.63
N LYS A 120 -4.23 -3.94 5.95
CA LYS A 120 -3.41 -3.24 4.94
C LYS A 120 -2.51 -4.20 4.16
N ARG A 121 -1.94 -5.22 4.80
CA ARG A 121 -1.12 -6.23 4.13
C ARG A 121 -1.95 -7.00 3.10
N GLN A 122 -3.15 -7.44 3.46
CA GLN A 122 -4.04 -8.19 2.57
C GLN A 122 -4.52 -7.33 1.39
N ILE A 123 -4.85 -6.07 1.61
CA ILE A 123 -5.12 -5.12 0.52
C ILE A 123 -3.93 -5.00 -0.42
N ARG A 124 -2.70 -4.86 0.10
CA ARG A 124 -1.50 -4.78 -0.74
C ARG A 124 -1.29 -6.04 -1.59
N LEU A 125 -1.55 -7.22 -1.04
CA LEU A 125 -1.47 -8.48 -1.78
C LEU A 125 -2.48 -8.53 -2.93
N MET A 126 -3.71 -8.04 -2.71
CA MET A 126 -4.77 -8.02 -3.74
C MET A 126 -4.51 -7.03 -4.87
N ILE A 127 -3.94 -5.86 -4.58
CA ILE A 127 -3.66 -4.84 -5.62
C ILE A 127 -2.29 -5.08 -6.29
N GLY A 128 -1.47 -6.00 -5.77
CA GLY A 128 -0.15 -6.36 -6.28
C GLY A 128 0.95 -5.30 -6.01
N PRO A 129 2.24 -5.68 -6.16
CA PRO A 129 3.38 -4.81 -5.82
C PRO A 129 3.48 -3.53 -6.68
N GLY A 130 2.82 -3.49 -7.85
CA GLY A 130 2.89 -2.35 -8.77
C GLY A 130 1.93 -1.19 -8.48
N SER A 131 0.95 -1.36 -7.59
CA SER A 131 -0.13 -0.36 -7.39
C SER A 131 0.02 0.46 -6.11
N VAL A 132 0.89 0.02 -5.20
CA VAL A 132 1.16 0.65 -3.91
C VAL A 132 2.35 1.58 -4.11
N SER A 133 2.10 2.75 -4.69
CA SER A 133 2.94 3.96 -4.60
C SER A 133 4.40 3.75 -4.13
N SER A 134 5.22 3.02 -4.87
CA SER A 134 6.68 3.09 -4.74
C SER A 134 7.22 4.40 -5.35
N ARG A 135 6.32 5.26 -5.85
CA ARG A 135 6.56 6.64 -6.28
C ARG A 135 6.09 7.68 -5.24
N VAL A 136 6.29 7.45 -3.94
CA VAL A 136 6.15 8.57 -2.98
C VAL A 136 7.51 9.24 -2.85
N GLY A 137 7.76 10.16 -3.77
CA GLY A 137 8.98 10.95 -3.87
C GLY A 137 9.24 11.32 -5.33
N ARG A 138 9.54 12.60 -5.59
CA ARG A 138 10.23 12.96 -6.84
C ARG A 138 11.55 12.19 -6.75
N LYS A 139 11.85 11.30 -7.71
CA LYS A 139 13.18 10.67 -7.78
C LYS A 139 14.21 11.79 -7.61
N ARG A 140 15.17 11.63 -6.69
CA ARG A 140 16.30 12.56 -6.57
C ARG A 140 16.85 12.72 -7.98
N LYS A 141 16.95 13.96 -8.46
CA LYS A 141 17.70 14.20 -9.69
C LYS A 141 19.16 13.99 -9.31
N VAL A 142 19.76 12.94 -9.83
CA VAL A 142 21.20 12.74 -9.73
C VAL A 142 21.85 13.88 -10.49
N ASP A 143 22.76 14.59 -9.84
CA ASP A 143 23.67 15.50 -10.54
C ASP A 143 24.69 14.65 -11.31
N TRP A 144 24.55 14.58 -12.63
CA TRP A 144 25.46 13.84 -13.50
C TRP A 144 26.84 14.51 -13.66
N THR A 145 27.06 15.64 -12.98
CA THR A 145 28.38 16.29 -12.90
C THR A 145 29.10 16.00 -11.58
N ASP A 146 28.41 15.47 -10.57
CA ASP A 146 28.99 15.07 -9.29
C ASP A 146 29.30 13.56 -9.27
N GLU A 147 30.59 13.21 -9.30
CA GLU A 147 31.05 11.83 -9.26
C GLU A 147 30.56 11.07 -8.01
N ALA A 148 30.45 11.74 -6.86
CA ALA A 148 30.00 11.11 -5.62
C ALA A 148 28.51 10.72 -5.70
N GLU A 149 27.66 11.59 -6.26
CA GLU A 149 26.24 11.28 -6.47
C GLU A 149 26.04 10.16 -7.50
N ILE A 150 26.82 10.14 -8.58
CA ILE A 150 26.76 9.08 -9.59
C ILE A 150 27.15 7.72 -8.99
N LEU A 151 28.23 7.70 -8.20
CA LEU A 151 28.69 6.47 -7.55
C LEU A 151 27.67 5.96 -6.52
N ASP A 152 27.01 6.85 -5.77
CA ASP A 152 25.94 6.49 -4.84
C ASP A 152 24.72 5.87 -5.56
N GLU A 153 24.24 6.48 -6.65
CA GLU A 153 23.14 5.94 -7.44
C GLU A 153 23.49 4.56 -8.04
N LEU A 154 24.71 4.41 -8.59
CA LEU A 154 25.19 3.13 -9.11
C LEU A 154 25.25 2.06 -8.01
N ALA A 155 25.71 2.41 -6.81
CA ALA A 155 25.76 1.50 -5.68
C ALA A 155 24.35 1.04 -5.25
N GLN A 156 23.36 1.95 -5.25
CA GLN A 156 21.97 1.63 -4.94
C GLN A 156 21.34 0.71 -5.99
N MET A 157 21.59 0.96 -7.28
CA MET A 157 21.13 0.09 -8.38
C MET A 157 21.74 -1.32 -8.27
N CYS A 158 23.05 -1.41 -7.99
CA CYS A 158 23.72 -2.69 -7.77
C CYS A 158 23.13 -3.43 -6.55
N HIS A 159 22.83 -2.72 -5.47
CA HIS A 159 22.22 -3.31 -4.29
C HIS A 159 20.84 -3.92 -4.59
N GLY A 160 20.00 -3.21 -5.34
CA GLY A 160 18.70 -3.72 -5.79
C GLY A 160 18.81 -5.02 -6.59
N TRP A 161 19.80 -5.11 -7.48
CA TRP A 161 20.05 -6.33 -8.25
C TRP A 161 20.58 -7.48 -7.39
N THR A 162 21.56 -7.23 -6.51
CA THR A 162 22.12 -8.28 -5.62
C THR A 162 21.06 -8.87 -4.68
N ARG A 163 20.15 -8.03 -4.18
CA ARG A 163 19.02 -8.48 -3.37
C ARG A 163 18.10 -9.40 -4.18
N PHE A 164 17.76 -9.01 -5.41
CA PHE A 164 16.93 -9.82 -6.30
C PHE A 164 17.60 -11.17 -6.63
N ALA A 165 18.90 -11.16 -6.92
CA ALA A 165 19.68 -12.37 -7.16
C ALA A 165 19.74 -13.29 -5.91
N ALA A 166 19.89 -12.73 -4.71
CA ALA A 166 19.89 -13.50 -3.46
C ALA A 166 18.51 -14.10 -3.14
N GLU A 167 17.42 -13.35 -3.35
CA GLU A 167 16.04 -13.85 -3.19
C GLU A 167 15.78 -15.04 -4.13
N ILE A 168 16.34 -14.98 -5.34
CA ILE A 168 16.31 -16.08 -6.30
C ILE A 168 17.11 -17.31 -5.82
N GLN A 169 18.33 -17.12 -5.32
CA GLN A 169 19.21 -18.21 -4.86
C GLN A 169 18.74 -18.90 -3.56
N VAL A 170 18.06 -18.18 -2.68
CA VAL A 170 17.48 -18.75 -1.44
C VAL A 170 16.28 -19.66 -1.74
N ASN A 171 15.53 -19.35 -2.80
CA ASN A 171 14.42 -20.19 -3.25
C ASN A 171 14.87 -21.44 -4.03
N THR A 172 16.16 -21.60 -4.37
CA THR A 172 16.69 -22.86 -4.96
C THR A 172 16.99 -23.94 -3.92
N SER A 173 17.14 -23.59 -2.63
CA SER A 173 17.54 -24.51 -1.55
C SER A 173 16.39 -24.96 -0.65
N THR A 174 15.20 -24.41 -0.86
CA THR A 174 13.93 -24.90 -0.32
C THR A 174 13.12 -25.45 -1.49
N GLU A 175 12.32 -26.52 -1.31
CA GLU A 175 11.50 -27.17 -2.36
C GLU A 175 10.45 -26.25 -3.05
N ASN A 176 10.53 -24.93 -2.86
CA ASN A 176 9.71 -23.93 -3.52
C ASN A 176 10.47 -23.28 -4.68
N ASN A 177 10.31 -23.85 -5.88
CA ASN A 177 10.63 -23.32 -7.21
C ASN A 177 11.14 -21.87 -7.23
N SER A 178 12.45 -21.72 -7.40
CA SER A 178 13.23 -20.47 -7.42
C SER A 178 12.84 -19.41 -8.46
N GLY A 179 11.77 -19.61 -9.22
CA GLY A 179 11.37 -18.74 -10.34
C GLY A 179 12.34 -18.79 -11.54
N LEU A 180 13.63 -19.08 -11.33
CA LEU A 180 14.63 -19.30 -12.39
C LEU A 180 14.33 -20.55 -13.23
N GLU A 181 13.63 -21.52 -12.68
CA GLU A 181 13.15 -22.71 -13.40
C GLU A 181 12.05 -22.39 -14.41
N LEU A 182 11.34 -21.27 -14.22
CA LEU A 182 10.37 -20.76 -15.19
C LEU A 182 11.04 -20.01 -16.34
N LEU A 183 12.33 -19.69 -16.22
CA LEU A 183 13.11 -19.04 -17.26
C LEU A 183 13.78 -20.09 -18.16
N THR A 184 13.79 -19.82 -19.46
CA THR A 184 14.57 -20.62 -20.42
C THR A 184 16.05 -20.62 -20.06
N LYS A 185 16.77 -21.71 -20.35
CA LYS A 185 18.22 -21.84 -20.09
C LYS A 185 19.04 -20.61 -20.50
N SER A 186 18.80 -20.08 -21.70
CA SER A 186 19.48 -18.88 -22.21
C SER A 186 19.26 -17.62 -21.35
N LEU A 187 18.07 -17.44 -20.77
CA LEU A 187 17.78 -16.30 -19.89
C LEU A 187 18.45 -16.45 -18.52
N ARG A 188 18.59 -17.68 -18.04
CA ARG A 188 19.30 -17.98 -16.79
C ARG A 188 20.79 -17.67 -16.92
N GLU A 189 21.43 -18.15 -17.98
CA GLU A 189 22.85 -17.88 -18.26
C GLU A 189 23.11 -16.36 -18.36
N ARG A 190 22.25 -15.63 -19.06
CA ARG A 190 22.34 -14.15 -19.15
C ARG A 190 22.14 -13.46 -17.81
N PHE A 191 21.30 -14.01 -16.94
CA PHE A 191 21.07 -13.46 -15.60
C PHE A 191 22.26 -13.69 -14.67
N GLU A 192 22.88 -14.86 -14.73
CA GLU A 192 24.09 -15.20 -13.98
C GLU A 192 25.25 -14.31 -14.43
N GLU A 193 25.49 -14.20 -15.73
CA GLU A 193 26.52 -13.32 -16.31
C GLU A 193 26.34 -11.85 -15.89
N ALA A 194 25.11 -11.33 -15.98
CA ALA A 194 24.80 -9.97 -15.55
C ALA A 194 25.03 -9.77 -14.04
N SER A 195 24.76 -10.80 -13.23
CA SER A 195 24.96 -10.76 -11.79
C SER A 195 26.43 -10.69 -11.41
N GLU A 196 27.29 -11.44 -12.11
CA GLU A 196 28.75 -11.35 -11.93
C GLU A 196 29.29 -9.97 -12.30
N GLN A 197 28.86 -9.42 -13.44
CA GLN A 197 29.25 -8.08 -13.88
C GLN A 197 28.83 -7.00 -12.87
N ILE A 198 27.66 -7.14 -12.26
CA ILE A 198 27.15 -6.20 -11.25
C ILE A 198 27.94 -6.30 -9.94
N LEU A 199 28.38 -7.50 -9.53
CA LEU A 199 29.25 -7.66 -8.37
C LEU A 199 30.61 -6.99 -8.57
N ASP A 200 31.21 -7.13 -9.76
CA ASP A 200 32.45 -6.44 -10.13
C ASP A 200 32.29 -4.92 -10.12
N LEU A 201 31.21 -4.40 -10.70
CA LEU A 201 30.86 -2.97 -10.65
C LEU A 201 30.69 -2.47 -9.21
N GLN A 202 30.08 -3.27 -8.33
CA GLN A 202 29.92 -2.92 -6.93
C GLN A 202 31.25 -2.84 -6.17
N GLN A 203 32.22 -3.71 -6.49
CA GLN A 203 33.56 -3.62 -5.91
C GLN A 203 34.32 -2.39 -6.42
N LYS A 204 34.21 -2.09 -7.72
CA LYS A 204 34.84 -0.91 -8.35
C LYS A 204 34.28 0.40 -7.81
N THR A 205 32.96 0.50 -7.66
CA THR A 205 32.29 1.69 -7.09
C THR A 205 32.69 1.90 -5.63
N LYS A 206 32.66 0.85 -4.78
CA LYS A 206 33.16 0.94 -3.39
C LYS A 206 34.60 1.42 -3.30
N THR A 207 35.47 0.94 -4.19
CA THR A 207 36.88 1.35 -4.23
C THR A 207 37.04 2.81 -4.64
N ARG A 208 36.25 3.29 -5.62
CA ARG A 208 36.28 4.69 -6.05
C ARG A 208 35.66 5.64 -5.02
N GLN A 209 34.54 5.26 -4.40
CA GLN A 209 33.90 6.04 -3.35
C GLN A 209 34.85 6.34 -2.18
N LYS A 210 35.62 5.33 -1.74
CA LYS A 210 36.65 5.51 -0.71
C LYS A 210 37.68 6.59 -1.08
N ARG A 211 38.13 6.61 -2.34
CA ARG A 211 39.11 7.59 -2.85
C ARG A 211 38.57 9.01 -2.98
N THR A 212 37.27 9.17 -3.15
CA THR A 212 36.62 10.49 -3.29
C THR A 212 36.22 11.10 -1.93
N THR A 213 36.18 10.30 -0.86
CA THR A 213 35.89 10.76 0.51
C THR A 213 37.13 11.04 1.36
N ASP A 214 38.31 10.60 0.92
CA ASP A 214 39.62 10.90 1.52
C ASP A 214 40.24 12.14 0.85
#